data_AF-A0A971LC51-F1
#
_entry.id   AF-A0A971LC51-F1
#
_cell.length_a   1.000
_cell.length_b   1.000
_cell.length_c   1.000
_cell.angle_alpha   90.00
_cell.angle_beta   90.00
_cell.angle_gamma   90.00
#
_symmetry.space_group_name_H-M   'P 1'
#
loop_
_entity.id
_entity.type
_entity.pdbx_description
1 polymer ?
#
loop_
_entity_poly.entity_id
_entity_poly.type
_entity_poly.pdbx_seq_one_letter_code
_entity_poly.pdbx_strand_id
1 'polypeptide(L)'
;GLDIEVIGVLVESLPHKEIRWEEKEEIERKAERMIKEESEKLIAKLQGLPTDPVGFGKKLRIAYPREWKTLDWERIYPEAKITVNSSFTITQTGLFR
;
A
#
# COMPACT_ATOMS: atom_id res chain seq x y z
N GLY A 1 5.90 2.34 9.03
CA GLY A 1 5.33 2.58 7.69
C GLY A 1 4.10 1.72 7.53
N LEU A 2 3.34 1.96 6.46
CA LEU A 2 2.41 0.99 5.91
C LEU A 2 3.15 0.24 4.81
N ASP A 3 3.42 -1.03 5.06
CA ASP A 3 4.07 -1.92 4.10
C ASP A 3 2.99 -2.81 3.47
N ILE A 4 2.86 -2.72 2.14
CA ILE A 4 1.86 -3.44 1.35
C ILE A 4 2.60 -4.40 0.42
N GLU A 5 2.44 -5.69 0.66
CA GLU A 5 3.00 -6.73 -0.19
C GLU A 5 1.87 -7.40 -0.97
N VAL A 6 1.95 -7.37 -2.29
CA VAL A 6 0.96 -7.99 -3.18
C VAL A 6 1.64 -9.04 -4.03
N ILE A 7 1.15 -10.26 -3.95
CA ILE A 7 1.63 -11.40 -4.72
C ILE A 7 0.47 -11.91 -5.57
N GLY A 8 0.68 -12.01 -6.88
CA GLY A 8 -0.40 -12.33 -7.80
C GLY A 8 0.02 -13.11 -9.04
N VAL A 9 -1.00 -13.43 -9.84
CA VAL A 9 -0.88 -14.01 -11.18
C VAL A 9 -1.36 -12.98 -12.18
N LEU A 10 -0.60 -12.80 -13.26
CA LEU A 10 -0.99 -11.94 -14.37
C LEU A 10 -1.59 -12.80 -15.48
N VAL A 11 -2.80 -12.49 -15.92
CA VAL A 11 -3.47 -13.19 -17.03
C VAL A 11 -3.76 -12.19 -18.15
N GLU A 12 -3.25 -12.47 -19.35
CA GLU A 12 -3.54 -11.66 -20.53
C GLU A 12 -4.70 -12.24 -21.34
N SER A 13 -5.66 -11.38 -21.70
CA SER A 13 -6.87 -11.78 -22.43
C SER A 13 -6.66 -11.90 -23.95
N LEU A 14 -5.71 -11.15 -24.52
CA LEU A 14 -5.35 -11.21 -25.95
C LEU A 14 -3.82 -11.19 -26.11
N PRO A 15 -3.14 -12.28 -25.71
CA PRO A 15 -1.70 -12.30 -25.77
C PRO A 15 -1.21 -12.41 -27.21
N HIS A 16 -0.37 -11.48 -27.61
CA HIS A 16 0.31 -11.51 -28.92
C HIS A 16 1.66 -12.23 -28.85
N LYS A 17 2.22 -12.36 -27.63
CA LYS A 17 3.50 -13.04 -27.33
C LYS A 17 3.59 -13.34 -25.82
N GLU A 18 4.53 -14.19 -25.43
CA GLU A 18 4.90 -14.35 -24.03
C GLU A 18 5.54 -13.07 -23.47
N ILE A 19 5.27 -12.78 -22.19
CA ILE A 19 5.83 -11.65 -21.45
C ILE A 19 7.30 -11.94 -21.15
N ARG A 20 8.19 -11.05 -21.60
CA ARG A 20 9.63 -11.14 -21.26
C ARG A 20 9.89 -10.67 -19.83
N TRP A 21 11.06 -11.03 -19.30
CA TRP A 21 11.50 -10.61 -17.98
C TRP A 21 11.44 -9.08 -17.78
N GLU A 22 11.91 -8.30 -18.75
CA GLU A 22 11.95 -6.84 -18.64
C GLU A 22 10.54 -6.22 -18.64
N GLU A 23 9.63 -6.82 -19.42
CA GLU A 23 8.23 -6.41 -19.48
C GLU A 23 7.51 -6.74 -18.16
N LYS A 24 7.81 -7.92 -17.59
CA LYS A 24 7.32 -8.32 -16.27
C LYS A 24 7.76 -7.33 -15.20
N GLU A 25 9.06 -7.02 -15.12
CA GLU A 25 9.56 -6.04 -14.13
C GLU A 25 8.93 -4.65 -14.33
N GLU A 26 8.68 -4.23 -15.58
CA GLU A 26 8.03 -2.95 -15.85
C GLU A 26 6.58 -2.93 -15.35
N ILE A 27 5.85 -4.04 -15.53
CA ILE A 27 4.49 -4.20 -15.00
C ILE A 27 4.51 -4.17 -13.48
N GLU A 28 5.43 -4.90 -12.83
CA GLU A 28 5.59 -4.90 -11.38
C GLU A 28 5.86 -3.47 -10.85
N ARG A 29 6.83 -2.75 -11.43
CA ARG A 29 7.13 -1.35 -11.06
C ARG A 29 5.94 -0.41 -11.25
N LYS A 30 5.17 -0.58 -12.32
CA LYS A 30 3.96 0.23 -12.58
C LYS A 30 2.88 -0.07 -11.55
N ALA A 31 2.66 -1.34 -11.21
CA ALA A 31 1.70 -1.77 -10.20
C ALA A 31 2.10 -1.26 -8.81
N GLU A 32 3.37 -1.36 -8.43
CA GLU A 32 3.91 -0.80 -7.18
C GLU A 32 3.63 0.70 -7.09
N ARG A 33 3.99 1.47 -8.12
CA ARG A 33 3.74 2.91 -8.13
C ARG A 33 2.25 3.23 -7.99
N MET A 34 1.39 2.52 -8.72
CA MET A 34 -0.05 2.72 -8.65
C MET A 34 -0.61 2.43 -7.25
N ILE A 35 -0.22 1.29 -6.65
CA ILE A 35 -0.64 0.90 -5.30
C ILE A 35 -0.20 1.95 -4.28
N LYS A 36 1.05 2.43 -4.39
CA LYS A 36 1.57 3.48 -3.52
C LYS A 36 0.75 4.77 -3.64
N GLU A 37 0.59 5.30 -4.86
CA GLU A 37 -0.10 6.55 -5.11
C GLU A 37 -1.57 6.51 -4.65
N GLU A 38 -2.29 5.42 -4.94
CA GLU A 38 -3.69 5.27 -4.51
C GLU A 38 -3.81 5.10 -2.99
N SER A 39 -2.86 4.39 -2.36
CA SER A 39 -2.82 4.28 -0.90
C SER A 39 -2.53 5.61 -0.22
N GLU A 40 -1.58 6.40 -0.75
CA GLU A 40 -1.28 7.75 -0.26
C GLU A 40 -2.49 8.68 -0.40
N LYS A 41 -3.20 8.63 -1.53
CA LYS A 41 -4.46 9.38 -1.73
C LYS A 41 -5.55 8.96 -0.75
N LEU A 42 -5.69 7.65 -0.50
CA LEU A 42 -6.65 7.14 0.49
C LEU A 42 -6.31 7.63 1.88
N ILE A 43 -5.05 7.54 2.30
CA ILE A 43 -4.58 8.02 3.60
C ILE A 43 -4.86 9.52 3.75
N ALA A 44 -4.55 10.33 2.73
CA ALA A 44 -4.84 11.77 2.76
C ALA A 44 -6.34 12.06 2.95
N LYS A 45 -7.22 11.29 2.30
CA LYS A 45 -8.68 11.39 2.51
C LYS A 45 -9.09 11.00 3.93
N LEU A 46 -8.52 9.92 4.48
CA LEU A 46 -8.82 9.46 5.84
C LEU A 46 -8.32 10.46 6.90
N GLN A 47 -7.16 11.09 6.68
CA GLN A 47 -6.62 12.14 7.57
C GLN A 47 -7.43 13.45 7.51
N GLY A 48 -8.30 13.62 6.51
CA GLY A 48 -9.29 14.70 6.46
C GLY A 48 -10.52 14.45 7.36
N LEU A 49 -10.66 13.26 7.95
CA LEU A 49 -11.72 12.94 8.89
C LEU A 49 -11.28 13.24 10.33
N PRO A 50 -12.23 13.56 11.25
CA PRO A 50 -11.91 13.84 12.65
C PRO A 50 -11.57 12.59 13.47
N THR A 51 -11.24 11.47 12.82
CA THR A 51 -11.02 10.18 13.48
C THR A 51 -10.08 9.31 12.65
N ASP A 52 -9.42 8.35 13.28
CA ASP A 52 -8.56 7.33 12.67
C ASP A 52 -9.38 6.07 12.29
N PRO A 53 -9.91 5.97 11.05
CA PRO A 53 -10.95 5.00 10.72
C PRO A 53 -10.40 3.58 10.52
N VAL A 54 -9.09 3.48 10.28
CA VAL A 54 -8.39 2.23 9.99
C VAL A 54 -7.47 1.79 11.14
N GLY A 55 -7.39 2.59 12.21
CA GLY A 55 -6.77 2.22 13.48
C GLY A 55 -5.24 2.27 13.48
N PHE A 56 -4.61 3.21 12.78
CA PHE A 56 -3.16 3.44 12.85
C PHE A 56 -2.65 3.65 14.28
N GLY A 57 -3.41 4.37 15.12
CA GLY A 57 -3.08 4.64 16.52
C GLY A 57 -2.97 3.36 17.36
N LYS A 58 -3.68 2.29 16.99
CA LYS A 58 -3.56 0.98 17.67
C LYS A 58 -2.14 0.42 17.55
N LYS A 59 -1.53 0.52 16.36
CA LYS A 59 -0.13 0.08 16.16
C LYS A 59 0.83 0.94 16.99
N LEU A 60 0.63 2.27 16.99
CA LEU A 60 1.45 3.18 17.77
C LEU A 60 1.38 2.90 19.27
N ARG A 61 0.16 2.68 19.80
CA ARG A 61 -0.07 2.31 21.20
C ARG A 61 0.66 1.03 21.61
N ILE A 62 0.66 0.01 20.75
CA ILE A 62 1.33 -1.27 21.01
C ILE A 62 2.85 -1.09 21.03
N ALA A 63 3.39 -0.33 20.07
CA ALA A 63 4.83 -0.12 19.95
C ALA A 63 5.39 0.84 21.02
N TYR A 64 4.62 1.85 21.42
CA TYR A 64 5.05 2.94 22.30
C TYR A 64 4.04 3.21 23.42
N PRO A 65 3.84 2.25 24.35
CA PRO A 65 2.78 2.33 25.34
C PRO A 65 3.00 3.43 26.40
N ARG A 66 4.23 3.90 26.61
CA ARG A 66 4.53 4.98 27.56
C ARG A 66 4.19 6.33 26.96
N GLU A 67 4.66 6.57 25.75
CA GLU A 67 4.44 7.77 24.95
C GLU A 67 2.96 7.94 24.64
N TRP A 68 2.27 6.84 24.32
CA TRP A 68 0.83 6.83 24.08
C TRP A 68 0.01 7.41 25.24
N LYS A 69 0.42 7.21 26.50
CA LYS A 69 -0.32 7.71 27.67
C LYS A 69 -0.42 9.24 27.71
N THR A 70 0.54 9.92 27.09
CA THR A 70 0.61 11.39 27.06
C THR A 70 0.29 11.96 25.68
N LEU A 71 0.00 11.10 24.70
CA LEU A 71 -0.21 11.47 23.31
C LEU A 71 -1.68 11.74 23.03
N ASP A 72 -1.99 12.93 22.53
CA ASP A 72 -3.31 13.25 22.01
C ASP A 72 -3.42 12.81 20.54
N TRP A 73 -3.70 11.52 20.33
CA TRP A 73 -3.72 10.91 19.01
C TRP A 73 -4.74 11.56 18.06
N GLU A 74 -5.94 11.87 18.56
CA GLU A 74 -6.99 12.49 17.74
C GLU A 74 -6.55 13.85 17.19
N ARG A 75 -5.81 14.62 17.98
CA ARG A 75 -5.25 15.89 17.56
C ARG A 75 -4.11 15.75 16.55
N ILE A 76 -3.22 14.78 16.71
CA ILE A 76 -2.03 14.67 15.85
C ILE A 76 -2.24 13.81 14.59
N TYR A 77 -3.25 12.93 14.59
CA TYR A 77 -3.52 12.01 13.51
C TYR A 77 -3.67 12.70 12.13
N PRO A 78 -4.39 13.83 12.00
CA PRO A 78 -4.55 14.51 10.71
C PRO A 78 -3.23 14.94 10.06
N GLU A 79 -2.20 15.22 10.87
CA GLU A 79 -0.88 15.68 10.41
C GLU A 79 0.20 14.60 10.49
N ALA A 80 -0.14 13.40 10.99
CA ALA A 80 0.81 12.33 11.18
C ALA A 80 1.43 11.87 9.85
N LYS A 81 2.75 11.82 9.77
CA LYS A 81 3.44 11.32 8.57
C LYS A 81 3.30 9.79 8.46
N ILE A 82 2.51 9.33 7.50
CA ILE A 82 2.35 7.90 7.19
C ILE A 82 3.06 7.59 5.88
N THR A 83 4.21 6.93 5.96
CA THR A 83 4.96 6.48 4.77
C THR A 83 4.37 5.17 4.23
N VAL A 84 4.06 5.14 2.93
CA VAL A 84 3.63 3.93 2.21
C VAL A 84 4.81 3.32 1.46
N ASN A 85 5.04 2.03 1.69
CA ASN A 85 5.91 1.20 0.89
C ASN A 85 5.05 0.09 0.26
N SER A 86 5.25 -0.17 -1.03
CA SER A 86 4.50 -1.17 -1.77
C SER A 86 5.45 -2.04 -2.58
N SER A 87 5.23 -3.35 -2.55
CA SER A 87 5.85 -4.31 -3.45
C SER A 87 4.79 -5.09 -4.22
N PHE A 88 5.06 -5.40 -5.48
CA PHE A 88 4.17 -6.21 -6.31
C PHE A 88 4.99 -7.28 -7.02
N THR A 89 4.60 -8.54 -6.84
CA THR A 89 5.30 -9.68 -7.44
C THR A 89 4.36 -10.53 -8.25
N ILE A 90 4.69 -10.70 -9.52
CA ILE A 90 4.04 -11.63 -10.44
C ILE A 90 4.72 -12.99 -10.28
N THR A 91 3.98 -13.95 -9.74
CA THR A 91 4.47 -15.32 -9.54
C THR A 91 4.35 -16.16 -10.81
N GLN A 92 3.32 -15.89 -11.61
CA GLN A 92 3.03 -16.60 -12.86
C GLN A 92 2.40 -15.66 -13.87
N THR A 93 2.67 -15.91 -15.15
CA THR A 93 2.00 -15.29 -16.28
C THR A 93 1.17 -16.36 -16.99
N GLY A 94 -0.09 -16.04 -17.25
CA GLY A 94 -1.04 -16.94 -17.90
C GLY A 94 -1.53 -16.35 -19.21
N LEU A 95 -1.71 -17.21 -20.21
CA LEU A 95 -2.42 -16.89 -21.44
C LEU A 95 -3.85 -17.41 -21.29
N PHE A 96 -4.85 -16.54 -21.38
CA PHE A 96 -6.22 -17.04 -21.53
C PHE A 96 -6.32 -17.71 -22.91
N ARG A 97 -6.69 -18.99 -22.96
CA ARG A 97 -6.93 -19.77 -24.18
C ARG A 97 -8.37 -20.25 -24.22
#